data_AF-A0A5B8IBJ6-F1
#
_entry.id   AF-A0A5B8IBJ6-F1
#
_cell.length_a   1.000
_cell.length_b   1.000
_cell.length_c   1.000
_cell.angle_alpha   90.00
_cell.angle_beta   90.00
_cell.angle_gamma   90.00
#
_symmetry.space_group_name_H-M   'P 1'
#
loop_
_entity.id
_entity.type
_entity.pdbx_description
1 polymer ?
#
loop_
_entity_poly.entity_id
_entity_poly.type
_entity_poly.pdbx_seq_one_letter_code
_entity_poly.pdbx_strand_id
1 'polypeptide(L)'
;MESWWHAKVPVREMARGLKRHKSTIFREIKRNFWADDAFPKKYAGYFGHAAQLQTDKRRSVQRKLIRHPDLCKAVIARIKQGWSPEQIGNRMIYEGAKLRVCQETIYRYIYSQEGMDQELWWYLPEHRKARRPRRARKRLPPKPLYSPSEEPEQAHQTCNGKIMN
;
A
#
# COMPACT_ATOMS: atom_id res chain seq x y z
N MET A 1 19.60 -11.90 13.37
CA MET A 1 19.51 -13.25 13.95
C MET A 1 20.57 -14.18 13.36
N GLU A 2 20.79 -14.14 12.05
CA GLU A 2 21.81 -14.92 11.34
C GLU A 2 23.22 -14.80 11.95
N SER A 3 23.69 -13.58 12.24
CA SER A 3 24.99 -13.36 12.92
C SER A 3 25.08 -13.98 14.32
N TRP A 4 23.97 -14.02 15.07
CA TRP A 4 23.93 -14.65 16.40
C TRP A 4 23.91 -16.17 16.34
N TRP A 5 23.32 -16.72 15.28
CA TRP A 5 23.36 -18.16 15.01
C TRP A 5 24.78 -18.63 14.69
N HIS A 6 25.50 -17.92 13.82
CA HIS A 6 26.89 -18.24 13.49
C HIS A 6 27.83 -18.10 14.69
N ALA A 7 27.59 -17.11 15.55
CA ALA A 7 28.31 -16.95 16.82
C ALA A 7 27.89 -17.96 17.90
N LYS A 8 27.02 -18.93 17.58
CA LYS A 8 26.49 -19.96 18.51
C LYS A 8 25.89 -19.39 19.80
N VAL A 9 25.29 -18.20 19.72
CA VAL A 9 24.62 -17.56 20.85
C VAL A 9 23.43 -18.41 21.29
N PRO A 10 23.24 -18.69 22.59
CA PRO A 10 22.12 -19.47 23.06
C PRO A 10 20.78 -18.77 22.76
N VAL A 11 19.75 -19.57 22.43
CA VAL A 11 18.42 -19.07 22.03
C VAL A 11 17.78 -18.14 23.06
N ARG A 12 18.07 -18.34 24.35
CA ARG A 12 17.57 -17.47 25.44
C ARG A 12 18.12 -16.06 25.36
N GLU A 13 19.39 -15.90 24.99
CA GLU A 13 20.02 -14.59 24.82
C GLU A 13 19.53 -13.90 23.55
N MET A 14 19.36 -14.67 22.47
CA MET A 14 18.75 -14.17 21.24
C MET A 14 17.33 -13.64 21.49
N ALA A 15 16.54 -14.39 22.26
CA ALA A 15 15.20 -14.00 22.67
C ALA A 15 15.18 -12.70 23.50
N ARG A 16 16.10 -12.57 24.47
CA ARG A 16 16.26 -11.36 25.29
C ARG A 16 16.63 -10.14 24.44
N GLY A 17 17.62 -10.28 23.55
CA GLY A 17 18.08 -9.19 22.69
C GLY A 17 17.03 -8.74 21.67
N LEU A 18 16.23 -9.67 21.12
CA LEU A 18 15.14 -9.37 20.19
C LEU A 18 13.82 -8.99 20.87
N LYS A 19 13.75 -9.04 22.22
CA LYS A 19 12.53 -8.85 23.01
C LYS A 19 11.38 -9.75 22.53
N ARG A 20 11.68 -11.03 22.27
CA ARG A 20 10.70 -12.05 21.84
C ARG A 20 10.75 -13.26 22.77
N HIS A 21 9.67 -14.04 22.80
CA HIS A 21 9.65 -15.28 23.59
C HIS A 21 10.57 -16.35 23.00
N LYS A 22 11.25 -17.13 23.86
CA LYS A 22 12.19 -18.20 23.45
C LYS A 22 11.56 -19.18 22.46
N SER A 23 10.29 -19.56 22.67
CA SER A 23 9.60 -20.51 21.79
C SER A 23 9.35 -19.93 20.39
N THR A 24 9.24 -18.61 20.26
CA THR A 24 9.13 -17.95 18.95
C THR A 24 10.43 -18.10 18.17
N ILE A 25 11.57 -17.86 18.82
CA ILE A 25 12.89 -18.02 18.19
C ILE A 25 13.13 -19.48 17.80
N PHE A 26 12.81 -20.43 18.68
CA PHE A 26 12.91 -21.86 18.37
C PHE A 26 12.04 -22.26 17.16
N ARG A 27 10.78 -21.82 17.12
CA ARG A 27 9.88 -22.10 15.99
C ARG A 27 10.38 -21.48 14.70
N GLU A 28 10.95 -20.28 14.76
CA GLU A 28 11.49 -19.58 13.60
C GLU A 28 12.72 -20.30 13.04
N ILE A 29 13.67 -20.66 13.91
CA ILE A 29 14.85 -21.44 13.52
C ILE A 29 14.39 -22.77 12.93
N LYS A 30 13.54 -23.54 13.62
CA LYS A 30 13.06 -24.83 13.12
C LYS A 30 12.38 -24.75 11.74
N ARG A 31 11.62 -23.68 11.47
CA ARG A 31 10.91 -23.49 10.20
C ARG A 31 11.86 -23.12 9.05
N ASN A 32 12.87 -22.33 9.34
CA ASN A 32 13.77 -21.75 8.34
C ASN A 32 15.20 -22.32 8.41
N PHE A 33 15.38 -23.46 9.07
CA PHE A 33 16.64 -24.18 9.13
C PHE A 33 16.80 -25.02 7.88
N TRP A 34 17.92 -24.86 7.19
CA TRP A 34 18.28 -25.67 6.05
C TRP A 34 19.48 -26.56 6.41
N ALA A 35 19.31 -27.85 6.16
CA ALA A 35 20.37 -28.85 6.22
C ALA A 35 20.12 -29.85 5.10
N ASP A 36 21.18 -30.19 4.38
CA ASP A 36 21.16 -31.18 3.31
C ASP A 36 22.28 -32.20 3.60
N ASP A 37 21.94 -33.48 3.56
CA ASP A 37 22.87 -34.58 3.85
C ASP A 37 23.92 -34.74 2.73
N ALA A 38 23.66 -34.20 1.53
CA ALA A 38 24.62 -34.15 0.43
C ALA A 38 25.71 -33.09 0.63
N PHE A 39 25.54 -32.16 1.58
CA PHE A 39 26.48 -31.08 1.85
C PHE A 39 27.12 -31.22 3.24
N PRO A 40 28.40 -30.82 3.40
CA PRO A 40 29.01 -30.78 4.72
C PRO A 40 28.18 -29.96 5.70
N LYS A 41 27.94 -30.49 6.92
CA LYS A 41 27.14 -29.87 7.98
C LYS A 41 27.56 -28.44 8.36
N LYS A 42 28.76 -28.02 7.99
CA LYS A 42 29.24 -26.63 8.13
C LYS A 42 28.41 -25.61 7.32
N TYR A 43 27.70 -26.06 6.29
CA TYR A 43 26.80 -25.23 5.47
C TYR A 43 25.34 -25.30 5.94
N ALA A 44 25.02 -26.16 6.90
CA ALA A 44 23.68 -26.21 7.50
C ALA A 44 23.49 -25.01 8.44
N GLY A 45 22.36 -24.31 8.33
CA GLY A 45 22.16 -23.08 9.07
C GLY A 45 20.80 -22.42 8.92
N TYR A 46 20.63 -21.35 9.69
CA TYR A 46 19.51 -20.42 9.54
C TYR A 46 19.89 -19.37 8.51
N PHE A 47 19.10 -19.28 7.43
CA PHE A 47 19.30 -18.30 6.37
C PHE A 47 18.19 -17.25 6.41
N GLY A 48 18.52 -16.06 6.92
CA GLY A 48 17.53 -14.98 7.09
C GLY A 48 16.96 -14.51 5.75
N HIS A 49 17.81 -14.42 4.74
CA HIS A 49 17.41 -14.04 3.39
C HIS A 49 16.45 -15.07 2.76
N ALA A 50 16.71 -16.37 2.91
CA ALA A 50 15.83 -17.41 2.39
C ALA A 50 14.44 -17.40 3.07
N ALA A 51 14.39 -17.17 4.37
CA ALA A 51 13.13 -17.02 5.12
C ALA A 51 12.30 -15.82 4.61
N GLN A 52 12.97 -14.71 4.33
CA GLN A 52 12.35 -13.51 3.78
C GLN A 52 11.82 -13.76 2.37
N LEU A 53 12.63 -14.34 1.48
CA LEU A 53 12.22 -14.73 0.13
C LEU A 53 10.98 -15.64 0.12
N GLN A 54 10.93 -16.64 1.01
CA GLN A 54 9.75 -17.50 1.12
C GLN A 54 8.51 -16.72 1.55
N THR A 55 8.67 -15.78 2.49
CA THR A 55 7.56 -14.93 2.95
C THR A 55 7.06 -14.02 1.84
N ASP A 56 7.96 -13.42 1.08
CA ASP A 56 7.62 -12.54 -0.04
C ASP A 56 6.96 -13.32 -1.19
N LYS A 57 7.44 -14.54 -1.47
CA LYS A 57 6.80 -15.46 -2.42
C LYS A 57 5.37 -15.82 -2.01
N ARG A 58 5.13 -16.12 -0.73
CA ARG A 58 3.76 -16.38 -0.23
C ARG A 58 2.85 -15.15 -0.38
N ARG A 59 3.40 -13.95 -0.18
CA ARG A 59 2.65 -12.70 -0.36
C ARG A 59 2.40 -12.36 -1.83
N SER A 60 3.33 -12.67 -2.73
CA SER A 60 3.19 -12.36 -4.16
C SER A 60 2.04 -13.15 -4.78
N VAL A 61 1.95 -14.45 -4.53
CA VAL A 61 0.87 -15.31 -5.09
C VAL A 61 -0.53 -14.95 -4.59
N GLN A 62 -0.64 -14.31 -3.43
CA GLN A 62 -1.92 -13.88 -2.84
C GLN A 62 -2.41 -12.52 -3.36
N ARG A 63 -1.69 -11.89 -4.29
CA ARG A 63 -2.13 -10.63 -4.90
C ARG A 63 -3.43 -10.85 -5.69
N LYS A 64 -4.38 -9.94 -5.54
CA LYS A 64 -5.73 -10.06 -6.11
C LYS A 64 -5.76 -10.30 -7.62
N LEU A 65 -4.88 -9.62 -8.37
CA LEU A 65 -4.78 -9.78 -9.83
C LEU A 65 -4.13 -11.11 -10.24
N ILE A 66 -3.31 -11.72 -9.40
CA ILE A 66 -2.75 -13.07 -9.65
C ILE A 66 -3.80 -14.13 -9.32
N ARG A 67 -4.52 -13.96 -8.21
CA ARG A 67 -5.57 -14.88 -7.76
C ARG A 67 -6.80 -14.92 -8.68
N HIS A 68 -7.09 -13.82 -9.38
CA HIS A 68 -8.26 -13.69 -10.26
C HIS A 68 -7.82 -13.35 -11.69
N PRO A 69 -7.49 -14.36 -12.52
CA PRO A 69 -6.94 -14.13 -13.85
C PRO A 69 -7.90 -13.41 -14.79
N ASP A 70 -9.22 -13.63 -14.69
CA ASP A 70 -10.19 -12.95 -15.55
C ASP A 70 -10.30 -11.46 -15.23
N LEU A 71 -10.23 -11.10 -13.94
CA LEU A 71 -10.12 -9.70 -13.51
C LEU A 71 -8.84 -9.06 -14.05
N CYS A 72 -7.73 -9.80 -14.01
CA CYS A 72 -6.45 -9.34 -14.53
C CYS A 72 -6.51 -9.07 -16.03
N LYS A 73 -7.03 -10.01 -16.83
CA LYS A 73 -7.24 -9.82 -18.27
C LYS A 73 -8.08 -8.58 -18.57
N ALA A 74 -9.17 -8.38 -17.82
CA ALA A 74 -10.05 -7.23 -18.00
C ALA A 74 -9.39 -5.89 -17.63
N VAL A 75 -8.47 -5.89 -16.64
CA VAL A 75 -7.67 -4.71 -16.29
C VAL A 75 -6.61 -4.45 -17.37
N ILE A 76 -5.88 -5.48 -17.82
CA ILE A 76 -4.85 -5.37 -18.87
C ILE A 76 -5.47 -4.85 -20.17
N ALA A 77 -6.63 -5.36 -20.58
CA ALA A 77 -7.32 -4.92 -21.79
C ALA A 77 -7.62 -3.41 -21.73
N ARG A 78 -8.11 -2.90 -20.59
CA ARG A 78 -8.37 -1.46 -20.40
C ARG A 78 -7.09 -0.64 -20.39
N ILE A 79 -6.02 -1.14 -19.76
CA ILE A 79 -4.70 -0.47 -19.78
C ILE A 79 -4.21 -0.34 -21.24
N LYS A 80 -4.29 -1.41 -22.04
CA LYS A 80 -3.88 -1.39 -23.45
C LYS A 80 -4.75 -0.47 -24.33
N GLN A 81 -5.98 -0.19 -23.91
CA GLN A 81 -6.85 0.81 -24.53
C GLN A 81 -6.52 2.25 -24.11
N GLY A 82 -5.48 2.46 -23.29
CA GLY A 82 -5.04 3.78 -22.83
C GLY A 82 -5.73 4.30 -21.58
N TRP A 83 -6.49 3.46 -20.85
CA TRP A 83 -7.14 3.88 -19.61
C TRP A 83 -6.12 4.02 -18.47
N SER A 84 -6.24 5.09 -17.68
CA SER A 84 -5.44 5.26 -16.47
C SER A 84 -5.87 4.28 -15.37
N PRO A 85 -4.94 3.85 -14.48
CA PRO A 85 -5.29 3.01 -13.33
C PRO A 85 -6.40 3.61 -12.44
N GLU A 86 -6.44 4.93 -12.28
CA GLU A 86 -7.50 5.66 -11.58
C GLU A 86 -8.83 5.53 -12.29
N GLN A 87 -8.86 5.68 -13.62
CA GLN A 87 -10.09 5.52 -14.41
C GLN A 87 -10.63 4.10 -14.28
N ILE A 88 -9.79 3.08 -14.38
CA ILE A 88 -10.20 1.67 -14.26
C ILE A 88 -10.78 1.39 -12.87
N GLY A 89 -10.07 1.80 -11.81
CA GLY A 89 -10.51 1.58 -10.43
C GLY A 89 -11.83 2.29 -10.12
N ASN A 90 -11.95 3.57 -10.52
CA ASN A 90 -13.16 4.36 -10.31
C ASN A 90 -14.34 3.84 -11.16
N ARG A 91 -14.09 3.41 -12.40
CA ARG A 91 -15.11 2.83 -13.27
C ARG A 91 -15.69 1.55 -12.68
N MET A 92 -14.86 0.68 -12.12
CA MET A 92 -15.32 -0.53 -11.43
C MET A 92 -16.20 -0.24 -10.20
N ILE A 93 -15.96 0.88 -9.51
CA ILE A 93 -16.81 1.33 -8.39
C ILE A 93 -18.16 1.81 -8.94
N TYR A 94 -18.14 2.63 -9.98
CA TYR A 94 -19.35 3.15 -10.62
C TYR A 94 -20.24 2.04 -11.19
N GLU A 95 -19.65 1.02 -11.80
CA GLU A 95 -20.36 -0.15 -12.34
C GLU A 95 -20.85 -1.13 -11.25
N GLY A 96 -20.57 -0.87 -9.96
CA GLY A 96 -21.00 -1.74 -8.87
C GLY A 96 -20.37 -3.14 -8.90
N ALA A 97 -19.16 -3.28 -9.47
CA ALA A 97 -18.52 -4.56 -9.64
C ALA A 97 -18.24 -5.25 -8.28
N LYS A 98 -18.78 -6.46 -8.09
CA LYS A 98 -18.56 -7.27 -6.88
C LYS A 98 -17.06 -7.55 -6.65
N LEU A 99 -16.33 -7.82 -7.72
CA LEU A 99 -14.88 -8.04 -7.69
C LEU A 99 -14.16 -6.88 -8.36
N ARG A 100 -13.63 -5.95 -7.55
CA ARG A 100 -12.95 -4.73 -8.01
C ARG A 100 -11.52 -4.59 -7.48
N VAL A 101 -10.71 -3.78 -8.15
CA VAL A 101 -9.36 -3.38 -7.70
C VAL A 101 -9.27 -1.86 -7.57
N CYS A 102 -8.43 -1.37 -6.65
CA CYS A 102 -8.06 0.04 -6.59
C CYS A 102 -6.86 0.33 -7.50
N GLN A 103 -6.65 1.61 -7.84
CA GLN A 103 -5.53 2.09 -8.64
C GLN A 103 -4.17 1.63 -8.10
N GLU A 104 -3.99 1.58 -6.78
CA GLU A 104 -2.74 1.12 -6.16
C GLU A 104 -2.47 -0.37 -6.45
N THR A 105 -3.52 -1.19 -6.51
CA THR A 105 -3.38 -2.61 -6.86
C THR A 105 -2.97 -2.78 -8.32
N ILE A 106 -3.51 -1.92 -9.19
CA ILE A 106 -3.18 -1.90 -10.62
C ILE A 106 -1.72 -1.45 -10.81
N TYR A 107 -1.31 -0.33 -10.19
CA TYR A 107 0.09 0.13 -10.23
C TYR A 107 1.06 -0.93 -9.74
N ARG A 108 0.76 -1.57 -8.59
CA ARG A 108 1.61 -2.62 -8.05
C ARG A 108 1.73 -3.83 -8.99
N TYR A 109 0.73 -4.10 -9.83
CA TYR A 109 0.80 -5.15 -10.85
C TYR A 109 1.60 -4.68 -12.08
N ILE A 110 1.40 -3.46 -12.56
CA ILE A 110 2.19 -2.91 -13.68
C ILE A 110 3.68 -2.95 -13.38
N TYR A 111 4.08 -2.60 -12.15
CA TYR A 111 5.49 -2.63 -11.72
C TYR A 111 5.92 -3.98 -11.11
N SER A 112 5.10 -5.02 -11.21
CA SER A 112 5.52 -6.39 -10.84
C SER A 112 6.26 -7.06 -11.99
N GLN A 113 6.92 -8.19 -11.73
CA GLN A 113 7.63 -8.96 -12.77
C GLN A 113 6.69 -9.27 -13.94
N GLU A 114 5.48 -9.75 -13.64
CA GLU A 114 4.48 -10.14 -14.63
C GLU A 114 3.99 -8.96 -15.48
N GLY A 115 3.86 -7.77 -14.87
CA GLY A 115 3.46 -6.55 -15.58
C GLY A 115 4.59 -5.93 -16.40
N MET A 116 5.83 -6.08 -15.94
CA MET A 116 7.03 -5.68 -16.67
C MET A 116 7.25 -6.57 -17.90
N ASP A 117 7.10 -7.89 -17.77
CA ASP A 117 7.19 -8.86 -18.87
C ASP A 117 6.14 -8.59 -19.96
N GLN A 118 4.98 -8.05 -19.57
CA GLN A 118 3.89 -7.64 -20.47
C GLN A 118 4.03 -6.20 -20.97
N GLU A 119 5.09 -5.51 -20.58
CA GLU A 119 5.38 -4.14 -21.00
C GLU A 119 4.25 -3.13 -20.68
N LEU A 120 3.47 -3.40 -19.63
CA LEU A 120 2.25 -2.61 -19.33
C LEU A 120 2.53 -1.15 -18.99
N TRP A 121 3.74 -0.86 -18.53
CA TRP A 121 4.18 0.50 -18.24
C TRP A 121 4.21 1.38 -19.50
N TRP A 122 4.29 0.78 -20.70
CA TRP A 122 4.26 1.53 -21.96
C TRP A 122 2.89 2.14 -22.29
N TYR A 123 1.83 1.62 -21.68
CA TYR A 123 0.46 2.07 -21.95
C TYR A 123 -0.05 3.07 -20.91
N LEU A 124 0.77 3.41 -19.91
CA LEU A 124 0.42 4.40 -18.91
C LEU A 124 0.45 5.81 -19.52
N PRO A 125 -0.61 6.63 -19.33
CA PRO A 125 -0.69 7.98 -19.88
C PRO A 125 0.49 8.89 -19.49
N GLU A 126 1.15 8.61 -18.37
CA GLU A 126 2.34 9.31 -17.95
C GLU A 126 3.48 8.31 -17.70
N HIS A 127 4.34 8.11 -18.71
CA HIS A 127 5.64 7.43 -18.58
C HIS A 127 6.62 8.27 -17.75
N ARG A 128 6.31 8.53 -16.47
CA ARG A 128 7.06 9.53 -15.71
C ARG A 128 8.50 9.08 -15.45
N LYS A 129 9.44 9.63 -16.24
CA LYS A 129 10.88 9.66 -15.94
C LYS A 129 11.21 10.47 -14.67
N ALA A 130 10.35 11.39 -14.25
CA ALA A 130 10.54 12.22 -13.05
C ALA A 130 9.21 12.49 -12.31
N ARG A 131 9.27 12.62 -10.98
CA ARG A 131 8.11 13.06 -10.17
C ARG A 131 7.76 14.51 -10.52
N ARG A 132 6.47 14.80 -10.71
CA ARG A 132 6.00 16.19 -10.76
C ARG A 132 6.21 16.84 -9.38
N PRO A 133 6.81 18.03 -9.31
CA PRO A 133 6.87 18.78 -8.06
C PRO A 133 5.44 18.98 -7.55
N ARG A 134 5.19 18.66 -6.27
CA ARG A 134 3.91 18.95 -5.63
C ARG A 134 3.74 20.46 -5.65
N ARG A 135 2.70 20.97 -6.31
CA ARG A 135 2.37 22.40 -6.27
C ARG A 135 2.27 22.80 -4.80
N ALA A 136 3.16 23.69 -4.36
CA ALA A 136 3.03 24.30 -3.05
C ALA A 136 1.67 24.98 -2.99
N ARG A 137 0.93 24.78 -1.90
CA ARG A 137 -0.32 25.51 -1.66
C ARG A 137 0.04 27.01 -1.69
N LYS A 138 -0.56 27.79 -2.60
CA LYS A 138 -0.48 29.25 -2.50
C LYS A 138 -1.01 29.61 -1.12
N ARG A 139 -0.18 30.27 -0.29
CA ARG A 139 -0.64 30.78 1.00
C ARG A 139 -1.74 31.80 0.71
N LEU A 140 -2.94 31.51 1.17
CA LEU A 140 -3.99 32.53 1.23
C LEU A 140 -3.52 33.61 2.21
N PRO A 141 -3.75 34.90 1.91
CA PRO A 141 -3.51 35.95 2.89
C PRO A 141 -4.32 35.66 4.17
N PRO A 142 -3.82 36.04 5.36
CA PRO A 142 -4.54 35.84 6.61
C PRO A 142 -5.92 36.49 6.50
N LYS A 143 -6.95 35.78 6.97
CA LYS A 143 -8.30 36.32 7.08
C LYS A 143 -8.24 37.50 8.06
N PRO A 144 -8.75 38.70 7.71
CA PRO A 144 -8.74 39.82 8.65
C PRO A 144 -9.50 39.40 9.91
N LEU A 145 -8.90 39.69 11.07
CA LEU A 145 -9.52 39.47 12.36
C LEU A 145 -10.64 40.50 12.50
N TYR A 146 -11.89 40.06 12.37
CA TYR A 146 -13.02 40.87 12.77
C TYR A 146 -13.06 40.88 14.31
N SER A 147 -12.84 42.04 14.92
CA SER A 147 -13.04 42.27 16.36
C SER A 147 -14.54 42.47 16.60
N PRO A 148 -15.23 41.61 17.38
CA PRO A 148 -16.68 41.72 17.62
C PRO A 148 -17.13 42.88 18.53
N SER A 149 -16.51 44.05 18.47
CA SER A 149 -16.76 45.14 19.43
C SER A 149 -17.69 46.26 18.92
N GLU A 150 -18.37 46.10 17.79
CA GLU A 150 -19.43 47.02 17.38
C GLU A 150 -20.62 46.19 16.85
N GLU A 151 -21.53 45.81 17.76
CA GLU A 151 -22.87 45.38 17.36
C GLU A 151 -23.62 46.59 16.79
N PRO A 152 -24.21 46.52 15.58
CA PRO A 152 -25.14 47.54 15.15
C PRO A 152 -26.45 47.36 15.91
N GLU A 153 -26.62 48.15 16.96
CA GLU A 153 -27.90 48.38 17.60
C GLU A 153 -28.84 49.05 16.57
N GLN A 154 -30.06 48.52 16.43
CA GLN A 154 -31.21 49.06 15.68
C GLN A 154 -31.46 48.49 14.26
N ALA A 155 -32.25 47.41 14.21
CA ALA A 155 -33.28 47.23 13.18
C ALA A 155 -34.43 46.31 13.67
N HIS A 156 -35.04 46.65 14.81
CA HIS A 156 -36.34 46.12 15.20
C HIS A 156 -37.39 47.23 15.07
N GLN A 157 -37.99 47.40 13.89
CA GLN A 157 -39.27 48.09 13.81
C GLN A 157 -40.16 47.56 12.68
N THR A 158 -41.19 46.84 13.14
CA THR A 158 -42.55 46.73 12.59
C THR A 158 -42.76 46.16 11.19
N CYS A 159 -43.24 44.92 11.15
CA CYS A 159 -44.36 44.51 10.29
C CYS A 159 -45.20 43.45 11.05
N ASN A 160 -45.98 43.90 12.03
CA ASN A 160 -47.15 43.16 12.52
C ASN A 160 -48.37 43.73 11.80
N GLY A 161 -49.21 42.83 11.29
CA GLY A 161 -50.29 43.13 10.37
C GLY A 161 -51.41 44.02 10.91
N LYS A 162 -52.13 44.63 9.97
CA LYS A 162 -53.50 45.12 10.14
C LYS A 162 -54.34 44.58 8.98
N ILE A 163 -55.29 43.73 9.33
CA ILE A 163 -56.49 43.41 8.56
C ILE A 163 -57.43 44.63 8.64
N MET A 164 -58.34 44.74 7.66
CA MET A 164 -59.54 45.60 7.54
C MET A 164 -59.41 46.76 6.53
N ASN A 165 -59.83 46.54 5.28
CA ASN A 165 -61.18 46.90 4.79
C ASN A 165 -61.48 46.13 3.51
#